data_AF-A0A8T5S0B3-F1
#
_entry.id   AF-A0A8T5S0B3-F1
#
_cell.length_a   1.000
_cell.length_b   1.000
_cell.length_c   1.000
_cell.angle_alpha   90.00
_cell.angle_beta   90.00
_cell.angle_gamma   90.00
#
_symmetry.space_group_name_H-M   'P 1'
#
loop_
_entity.id
_entity.type
_entity.pdbx_description
1 polymer ?
#
loop_
_entity_poly.entity_id
_entity_poly.type
_entity_poly.pdbx_seq_one_letter_code
_entity_poly.pdbx_strand_id
1 'polypeptide(L)'
;IKTPEIVLDKKVVRNLKKSISREIIKDQFGYETITLKIQNSNSFFEFLYTPQVQNFEKTKYKVENLEELYVFVKEFLRCRKELEVRYCEVFVSAYKREHQQIFYNAGFKPRGYIPSWKYSNRESVFKDSVLFSISDGNVSNKIQLIEQGFELLQTLGIAQFSEAGDYVIPEEHSQQKKERYMSILFNPQNLARNSLRAMMSTYLLLLFLSLIIAANITGFNITLHAISDLGNSLLTPVPFLFDTACGVAGAITIPFSFYISRVIGKKDITRDRITSQLGLLCGIIGGLGYMGVGIFSLDRSGPEDIIHNISAVIAFTGFVFCIFFFSIPALLHHHLPRKLFGVSGIGIPLLLYLCTGIFASPLLEWLLLFSILFHIVPLNYWSVSQ
;
A
#
# COMPACT_ATOMS: atom_id res chain seq x y z
N ILE A 1 23.58 -25.62 4.74
CA ILE A 1 24.78 -24.92 5.26
C ILE A 1 25.10 -25.54 6.61
N LYS A 2 26.25 -26.22 6.76
CA LYS A 2 26.66 -26.75 8.08
C LYS A 2 27.15 -25.59 8.93
N THR A 3 26.63 -25.46 10.14
CA THR A 3 27.04 -24.43 11.08
C THR A 3 28.24 -24.96 11.87
N PRO A 4 29.38 -24.23 11.93
CA PRO A 4 30.56 -24.68 12.67
C PRO A 4 30.19 -24.92 14.13
N GLU A 5 30.65 -26.03 14.68
CA GLU A 5 30.51 -26.30 16.10
C GLU A 5 31.43 -25.37 16.89
N ILE A 6 30.87 -24.71 17.90
CA ILE A 6 31.66 -23.92 18.86
C ILE A 6 32.18 -24.89 19.92
N VAL A 7 33.51 -24.99 20.00
CA VAL A 7 34.19 -25.72 21.07
C VAL A 7 34.52 -24.72 22.17
N LEU A 8 33.98 -24.94 23.37
CA LEU A 8 34.24 -24.11 24.56
C LEU A 8 35.06 -24.91 25.59
N ASP A 9 36.00 -24.25 26.26
CA ASP A 9 36.73 -24.89 27.37
C ASP A 9 35.82 -25.06 28.60
N LYS A 10 35.45 -26.33 28.87
CA LYS A 10 34.56 -26.70 29.99
C LYS A 10 35.14 -26.33 31.36
N LYS A 11 36.47 -26.35 31.53
CA LYS A 11 37.14 -25.99 32.79
C LYS A 11 37.03 -24.48 33.02
N VAL A 12 37.27 -23.69 31.98
CA VAL A 12 37.11 -22.23 32.01
C VAL A 12 35.66 -21.85 32.32
N VAL A 13 34.69 -22.41 31.58
CA VAL A 13 33.26 -22.16 31.81
C VAL A 13 32.84 -22.48 33.26
N ARG A 14 33.34 -23.58 33.84
CA ARG A 14 33.03 -23.96 35.22
C ARG A 14 33.58 -22.95 36.23
N ASN A 15 34.77 -22.42 36.00
CA ASN A 15 35.38 -21.42 36.86
C ASN A 15 34.63 -20.08 36.75
N LEU A 16 34.35 -19.62 35.52
CA LEU A 16 33.64 -18.37 35.25
C LEU A 16 32.23 -18.33 35.87
N LYS A 17 31.53 -19.46 35.90
CA LYS A 17 30.22 -19.57 36.56
C LYS A 17 30.25 -19.26 38.05
N LYS A 18 31.38 -19.49 38.73
CA LYS A 18 31.52 -19.22 40.18
C LYS A 18 31.84 -17.76 40.47
N SER A 19 32.35 -17.04 39.48
CA SER A 19 32.78 -15.64 39.60
C SER A 19 31.77 -14.64 39.06
N ILE A 20 30.56 -15.08 38.70
CA ILE A 20 29.53 -14.17 38.21
C ILE A 20 28.87 -13.43 39.37
N SER A 21 28.70 -12.11 39.22
CA SER A 21 27.93 -11.28 40.13
C SER A 21 26.80 -10.59 39.37
N ARG A 22 25.72 -10.28 40.09
CA ARG A 22 24.52 -9.61 39.59
C ARG A 22 24.31 -8.32 40.36
N GLU A 23 24.17 -7.22 39.63
CA GLU A 23 23.82 -5.90 40.15
C GLU A 23 22.44 -5.52 39.60
N ILE A 24 21.59 -4.92 40.44
CA ILE A 24 20.24 -4.50 40.06
C ILE A 24 20.06 -3.04 40.46
N ILE A 25 19.75 -2.18 39.50
CA ILE A 25 19.45 -0.77 39.71
C ILE A 25 18.01 -0.53 39.29
N LYS A 26 17.18 -0.07 40.22
CA LYS A 26 15.76 0.22 39.98
C LYS A 26 15.55 1.70 39.72
N ASP A 27 14.82 2.04 38.66
CA ASP A 27 14.45 3.42 38.37
C ASP A 27 13.13 3.84 39.05
N GLN A 28 12.76 5.11 38.87
CA GLN A 28 11.55 5.69 39.44
C GLN A 28 10.24 5.08 38.88
N PHE A 29 10.28 4.41 37.73
CA PHE A 29 9.14 3.74 37.10
C PHE A 29 9.07 2.25 37.45
N GLY A 30 10.00 1.80 38.29
CA GLY A 30 10.11 0.42 38.72
C GLY A 30 10.76 -0.51 37.70
N TYR A 31 11.39 0.02 36.66
CA TYR A 31 12.21 -0.79 35.75
C TYR A 31 13.54 -1.12 36.42
N GLU A 32 14.05 -2.31 36.14
CA GLU A 32 15.26 -2.82 36.76
C GLU A 32 16.33 -3.00 35.69
N THR A 33 17.41 -2.22 35.76
CA THR A 33 18.61 -2.50 34.97
C THR A 33 19.42 -3.56 35.69
N ILE A 34 19.53 -4.74 35.10
CA ILE A 34 20.26 -5.87 35.65
C ILE A 34 21.58 -6.00 34.90
N THR A 35 22.68 -5.97 35.63
CA THR A 35 24.04 -6.09 35.07
C THR A 35 24.74 -7.30 35.66
N LEU A 36 25.08 -8.24 34.79
CA LEU A 36 25.92 -9.39 35.11
C LEU A 36 27.38 -9.04 34.86
N LYS A 37 28.25 -9.33 35.81
CA LYS A 37 29.71 -9.08 35.73
C LYS A 37 30.48 -10.34 36.11
N ILE A 38 31.71 -10.48 35.61
CA ILE A 38 32.63 -11.55 35.99
C ILE A 38 33.76 -10.93 36.81
N GLN A 39 34.05 -11.49 37.99
CA GLN A 39 35.16 -11.01 38.81
C GLN A 39 36.48 -11.09 38.04
N ASN A 40 37.30 -10.04 38.16
CA ASN A 40 38.60 -9.90 37.48
C ASN A 40 38.53 -9.81 35.94
N SER A 41 37.37 -9.50 35.37
CA SER A 41 37.17 -9.25 33.94
C SER A 41 36.48 -7.91 33.72
N ASN A 42 36.75 -7.26 32.59
CA ASN A 42 36.04 -6.04 32.18
C ASN A 42 34.74 -6.34 31.40
N SER A 43 34.34 -7.61 31.38
CA SER A 43 33.18 -8.10 30.67
C SER A 43 31.89 -7.89 31.47
N PHE A 44 30.82 -7.55 30.76
CA PHE A 44 29.51 -7.32 31.33
C PHE A 44 28.39 -7.75 30.38
N PHE A 45 27.23 -8.04 30.96
CA PHE A 45 25.99 -8.28 30.25
C PHE A 45 24.85 -7.55 30.97
N GLU A 46 24.38 -6.46 30.37
CA GLU A 46 23.38 -5.54 30.91
C GLU A 46 22.08 -5.68 30.12
N PHE A 47 20.94 -5.68 30.81
CA PHE A 47 19.63 -5.69 30.20
C PHE A 47 18.60 -4.97 31.09
N LEU A 48 17.58 -4.41 30.46
CA LEU A 48 16.47 -3.78 31.16
C LEU A 48 15.37 -4.82 31.38
N TYR A 49 15.01 -5.04 32.62
CA TYR A 49 13.84 -5.80 33.02
C TYR A 49 12.67 -4.84 33.28
N THR A 50 11.56 -5.12 32.62
CA THR A 50 10.30 -4.39 32.81
C THR A 50 9.27 -5.32 33.43
N PRO A 51 9.09 -5.32 34.76
CA PRO A 51 8.19 -6.25 35.45
C PRO A 51 6.76 -6.23 34.92
N GLN A 52 6.26 -5.04 34.54
CA GLN A 52 4.88 -4.81 34.12
C GLN A 52 4.50 -5.55 32.82
N VAL A 53 5.48 -5.74 31.92
CA VAL A 53 5.30 -6.48 30.65
C VAL A 53 6.07 -7.80 30.62
N GLN A 54 6.82 -8.11 31.69
CA GLN A 54 7.63 -9.33 31.82
C GLN A 54 8.65 -9.49 30.68
N ASN A 55 9.36 -8.41 30.34
CA ASN A 55 10.30 -8.37 29.21
C ASN A 55 11.73 -8.08 29.65
N PHE A 56 12.69 -8.66 28.93
CA PHE A 56 14.09 -8.23 28.88
C PHE A 56 14.36 -7.53 27.55
N GLU A 57 14.72 -6.25 27.61
CA GLU A 57 15.00 -5.42 26.44
C GLU A 57 16.31 -4.63 26.59
N LYS A 58 16.70 -3.92 25.53
CA LYS A 58 17.84 -2.99 25.52
C LYS A 58 19.17 -3.65 25.94
N THR A 59 19.32 -4.93 25.65
CA THR A 59 20.50 -5.72 26.03
C THR A 59 21.78 -5.14 25.43
N LYS A 60 22.81 -4.99 26.27
CA LYS A 60 24.17 -4.60 25.90
C LYS A 60 25.15 -5.57 26.54
N TYR A 61 26.21 -5.93 25.82
CA TYR A 61 27.25 -6.75 26.40
C TYR A 61 28.62 -6.46 25.82
N LYS A 62 29.63 -6.79 26.62
CA LYS A 62 31.05 -6.81 26.25
C LYS A 62 31.65 -8.06 26.85
N VAL A 63 32.39 -8.82 26.04
CA VAL A 63 33.03 -10.08 26.43
C VAL A 63 34.44 -10.12 25.87
N GLU A 64 35.37 -10.74 26.60
CA GLU A 64 36.75 -10.93 26.20
C GLU A 64 36.92 -12.24 25.41
N ASN A 65 36.09 -13.25 25.70
CA ASN A 65 36.09 -14.55 25.02
C ASN A 65 34.67 -15.16 24.93
N LEU A 66 34.56 -16.28 24.22
CA LEU A 66 33.28 -16.96 23.97
C LEU A 66 32.73 -17.67 25.21
N GLU A 67 33.59 -18.13 26.11
CA GLU A 67 33.21 -18.77 27.37
C GLU A 67 32.48 -17.79 28.28
N GLU A 68 32.94 -16.54 28.38
CA GLU A 68 32.25 -15.48 29.13
C GLU A 68 30.86 -15.21 28.55
N LEU A 69 30.75 -15.08 27.22
CA LEU A 69 29.45 -14.90 26.57
C LEU A 69 28.50 -16.07 26.86
N TYR A 70 29.02 -17.29 26.77
CA TYR A 70 28.24 -18.49 27.07
C TYR A 70 27.73 -18.49 28.52
N VAL A 71 28.58 -18.11 29.48
CA VAL A 71 28.20 -18.01 30.90
C VAL A 71 27.14 -16.93 31.11
N PHE A 72 27.31 -15.74 30.52
CA PHE A 72 26.30 -14.68 30.59
C PHE A 72 24.97 -15.09 29.98
N VAL A 73 24.95 -15.77 28.83
CA VAL A 73 23.71 -16.22 28.19
C VAL A 73 22.99 -17.26 29.05
N LYS A 74 23.74 -18.17 29.71
CA LYS A 74 23.13 -19.13 30.64
C LYS A 74 22.55 -18.46 31.88
N GLU A 75 23.25 -17.46 32.40
CA GLU A 75 22.78 -16.68 33.55
C GLU A 75 21.57 -15.81 33.20
N PHE A 76 21.57 -15.17 32.03
CA PHE A 76 20.44 -14.43 31.48
C PHE A 76 19.18 -15.29 31.38
N LEU A 77 19.31 -16.53 30.87
CA LEU A 77 18.21 -17.49 30.83
C LEU A 77 17.78 -18.00 32.20
N ARG A 78 18.68 -18.02 33.19
CA ARG A 78 18.33 -18.30 34.59
C ARG A 78 17.48 -17.16 35.16
N CYS A 79 17.93 -15.92 35.02
CA CYS A 79 17.16 -14.74 35.43
C CYS A 79 15.79 -14.69 34.75
N ARG A 80 15.71 -15.08 33.47
CA ARG A 80 14.44 -15.17 32.75
C ARG A 80 13.44 -16.08 33.47
N LYS A 81 13.88 -17.25 33.90
CA LYS A 81 13.03 -18.21 34.61
C LYS A 81 12.65 -17.71 36.00
N GLU A 82 13.62 -17.15 36.74
CA GLU A 82 13.41 -16.62 38.08
C GLU A 82 12.40 -15.47 38.12
N LEU A 83 12.43 -14.60 37.11
CA LEU A 83 11.58 -13.42 37.00
C LEU A 83 10.34 -13.64 36.12
N GLU A 84 10.06 -14.88 35.72
CA GLU A 84 8.93 -15.25 34.86
C GLU A 84 8.84 -14.41 33.57
N VAL A 85 9.99 -14.09 32.98
CA VAL A 85 10.10 -13.23 31.80
C VAL A 85 9.70 -13.98 30.54
N ARG A 86 8.80 -13.37 29.78
CA ARG A 86 8.11 -13.99 28.64
C ARG A 86 8.75 -13.66 27.30
N TYR A 87 9.36 -12.49 27.22
CA TYR A 87 10.06 -12.02 26.03
C TYR A 87 11.46 -11.54 26.39
N CYS A 88 12.44 -11.96 25.61
CA CYS A 88 13.81 -11.47 25.72
C CYS A 88 14.31 -11.09 24.34
N GLU A 89 14.99 -9.95 24.23
CA GLU A 89 15.67 -9.55 23.01
C GLU A 89 17.15 -9.20 23.22
N VAL A 90 17.97 -9.56 22.23
CA VAL A 90 19.39 -9.27 22.23
C VAL A 90 19.84 -8.87 20.82
N PHE A 91 20.55 -7.75 20.74
CA PHE A 91 21.19 -7.30 19.51
C PHE A 91 22.59 -7.90 19.42
N VAL A 92 22.84 -8.72 18.40
CA VAL A 92 24.12 -9.39 18.18
C VAL A 92 24.75 -8.82 16.92
N SER A 93 26.04 -8.51 16.93
CA SER A 93 26.72 -7.99 15.72
C SER A 93 26.55 -8.94 14.54
N ALA A 94 26.18 -8.39 13.37
CA ALA A 94 26.04 -9.17 12.14
C ALA A 94 27.36 -9.81 11.68
N TYR A 95 28.50 -9.26 12.15
CA TYR A 95 29.84 -9.67 11.78
C TYR A 95 30.48 -10.69 12.77
N LYS A 96 29.82 -10.99 13.89
CA LYS A 96 30.32 -11.95 14.90
C LYS A 96 29.53 -13.25 14.88
N ARG A 97 29.87 -14.13 13.95
CA ARG A 97 29.15 -15.40 13.72
C ARG A 97 29.11 -16.29 14.97
N GLU A 98 30.19 -16.34 15.72
CA GLU A 98 30.33 -17.19 16.91
C GLU A 98 29.37 -16.73 18.03
N HIS A 99 29.20 -15.42 18.17
CA HIS A 99 28.24 -14.86 19.12
C HIS A 99 26.82 -15.25 18.73
N GLN A 100 26.46 -15.07 17.45
CA GLN A 100 25.14 -15.43 16.93
C GLN A 100 24.84 -16.92 17.18
N GLN A 101 25.85 -17.78 16.99
CA GLN A 101 25.71 -19.21 17.23
C GLN A 101 25.49 -19.55 18.71
N ILE A 102 26.13 -18.84 19.65
CA ILE A 102 25.87 -19.04 21.09
C ILE A 102 24.41 -18.72 21.42
N PHE A 103 23.87 -17.60 20.94
CA PHE A 103 22.46 -17.25 21.14
C PHE A 103 21.52 -18.26 20.47
N TYR A 104 21.81 -18.67 19.24
CA TYR A 104 21.03 -19.67 18.52
C TYR A 104 20.99 -21.01 19.29
N ASN A 105 22.16 -21.50 19.74
CA ASN A 105 22.29 -22.71 20.54
C ASN A 105 21.58 -22.60 21.91
N ALA A 106 21.39 -21.38 22.41
CA ALA A 106 20.67 -21.10 23.64
C ALA A 106 19.14 -21.02 23.45
N GLY A 107 18.64 -21.17 22.22
CA GLY A 107 17.21 -21.19 21.89
C GLY A 107 16.65 -19.87 21.37
N PHE A 108 17.50 -18.85 21.17
CA PHE A 108 17.05 -17.61 20.53
C PHE A 108 16.82 -17.80 19.04
N LYS A 109 15.79 -17.14 18.51
CA LYS A 109 15.48 -17.11 17.08
C LYS A 109 15.92 -15.78 16.48
N PRO A 110 16.62 -15.76 15.34
CA PRO A 110 16.87 -14.52 14.62
C PRO A 110 15.54 -13.97 14.08
N ARG A 111 15.29 -12.67 14.28
CA ARG A 111 14.04 -11.99 13.89
C ARG A 111 14.21 -10.98 12.78
N GLY A 112 15.38 -10.38 12.66
CA GLY A 112 15.63 -9.35 11.66
C GLY A 112 17.07 -8.91 11.62
N TYR A 113 17.47 -8.43 10.45
CA TYR A 113 18.71 -7.70 10.24
C TYR A 113 18.44 -6.20 10.39
N ILE A 114 19.30 -5.51 11.13
CA ILE A 114 19.16 -4.09 11.42
C ILE A 114 20.41 -3.37 10.90
N PRO A 115 20.31 -2.71 9.73
CA PRO A 115 21.42 -2.00 9.13
C PRO A 115 21.73 -0.71 9.90
N SER A 116 23.01 -0.43 10.06
CA SER A 116 23.56 0.86 10.49
C SER A 116 22.93 1.46 11.75
N TRP A 117 22.48 0.64 12.71
CA TRP A 117 21.70 1.11 13.85
C TRP A 117 22.56 1.82 14.92
N LYS A 118 23.79 1.34 15.12
CA LYS A 118 24.65 1.80 16.21
C LYS A 118 25.94 2.40 15.65
N TYR A 119 26.09 3.71 15.79
CA TYR A 119 27.35 4.39 15.49
C TYR A 119 28.39 4.05 16.56
N SER A 120 29.58 3.62 16.12
CA SER A 120 30.71 3.36 16.99
C SER A 120 31.70 4.52 16.90
N ASN A 121 31.68 5.42 17.90
CA ASN A 121 32.61 6.57 17.94
C ASN A 121 34.09 6.18 17.82
N ARG A 122 34.46 4.99 18.32
CA ARG A 122 35.86 4.51 18.30
C ARG A 122 36.32 4.13 16.90
N GLU A 123 35.44 3.57 16.10
CA GLU A 123 35.75 3.05 14.76
C GLU A 123 35.23 3.98 13.65
N SER A 124 34.47 5.01 14.01
CA SER A 124 33.78 5.93 13.09
C SER A 124 32.92 5.22 12.04
N VAL A 125 32.31 4.10 12.41
CA VAL A 125 31.44 3.30 11.53
C VAL A 125 30.10 3.00 12.20
N PHE A 126 29.07 2.88 11.37
CA PHE A 126 27.81 2.29 11.79
C PHE A 126 27.90 0.77 11.77
N LYS A 127 27.41 0.12 12.83
CA LYS A 127 27.48 -1.33 13.00
C LYS A 127 26.12 -1.96 12.76
N ASP A 128 26.14 -3.00 11.95
CA ASP A 128 24.99 -3.85 11.69
C ASP A 128 24.79 -4.88 12.79
N SER A 129 23.52 -5.17 13.07
CA SER A 129 23.13 -6.14 14.09
C SER A 129 22.04 -7.07 13.59
N VAL A 130 21.99 -8.26 14.16
CA VAL A 130 20.89 -9.22 14.04
C VAL A 130 20.15 -9.24 15.36
N LEU A 131 18.84 -9.04 15.32
CA LEU A 131 17.98 -9.16 16.48
C LEU A 131 17.69 -10.63 16.75
N PHE A 132 18.05 -11.09 17.94
CA PHE A 132 17.71 -12.43 18.45
C PHE A 132 16.65 -12.29 19.54
N SER A 133 15.62 -13.14 19.52
CA SER A 133 14.61 -13.16 20.58
C SER A 133 14.14 -14.54 21.02
N ILE A 134 13.67 -14.62 22.26
CA ILE A 134 12.89 -15.73 22.82
C ILE A 134 11.54 -15.14 23.23
N SER A 135 10.46 -15.87 22.93
CA SER A 135 9.08 -15.42 23.20
C SER A 135 8.19 -16.63 23.50
N ASP A 136 7.38 -16.57 24.56
CA ASP A 136 6.38 -17.61 24.89
C ASP A 136 5.07 -17.48 24.07
N GLY A 137 5.08 -16.68 23.00
CA GLY A 137 3.98 -16.57 22.03
C GLY A 137 2.91 -15.53 22.42
N ASN A 138 2.07 -15.85 23.41
CA ASN A 138 0.89 -15.03 23.71
C ASN A 138 1.25 -13.75 24.49
N VAL A 139 0.54 -12.66 24.26
CA VAL A 139 0.63 -11.46 25.12
C VAL A 139 -0.01 -11.78 26.48
N SER A 140 0.49 -11.22 27.58
CA SER A 140 -0.05 -11.53 28.92
C SER A 140 -1.32 -10.73 29.15
N ASN A 141 -2.40 -11.40 29.54
CA ASN A 141 -3.59 -10.72 30.08
C ASN A 141 -3.25 -9.98 31.40
N LYS A 142 -2.05 -10.20 31.95
CA LYS A 142 -1.53 -9.55 33.15
C LYS A 142 -0.69 -8.30 32.89
N ILE A 143 -0.61 -7.80 31.65
CA ILE A 143 0.12 -6.55 31.38
C ILE A 143 -0.58 -5.40 32.13
N GLN A 144 0.14 -4.78 33.05
CA GLN A 144 -0.31 -3.60 33.75
C GLN A 144 0.21 -2.36 33.03
N LEU A 145 -0.70 -1.48 32.60
CA LEU A 145 -0.31 -0.18 32.06
C LEU A 145 0.22 0.71 33.19
N ILE A 146 1.19 1.56 32.87
CA ILE A 146 1.55 2.68 33.74
C ILE A 146 0.46 3.75 33.68
N GLU A 147 0.40 4.62 34.68
CA GLU A 147 -0.60 5.68 34.81
C GLU A 147 -0.71 6.54 33.54
N GLN A 148 0.43 6.94 32.96
CA GLN A 148 0.48 7.72 31.72
C GLN A 148 -0.08 6.95 30.51
N GLY A 149 0.09 5.63 30.51
CA GLY A 149 -0.49 4.75 29.51
C GLY A 149 -2.01 4.73 29.62
N PHE A 150 -2.55 4.74 30.83
CA PHE A 150 -3.99 4.86 31.07
C PHE A 150 -4.52 6.22 30.64
N GLU A 151 -3.87 7.31 31.04
CA GLU A 151 -4.25 8.68 30.67
C GLU A 151 -4.31 8.85 29.14
N LEU A 152 -3.33 8.29 28.43
CA LEU A 152 -3.32 8.27 26.96
C LEU A 152 -4.52 7.51 26.39
N LEU A 153 -4.83 6.31 26.90
CA LEU A 153 -5.97 5.52 26.41
C LEU A 153 -7.31 6.21 26.69
N GLN A 154 -7.42 6.92 27.81
CA GLN A 154 -8.60 7.72 28.17
C GLN A 154 -8.74 8.91 27.22
N THR A 155 -7.65 9.63 26.95
CA THR A 155 -7.62 10.78 26.02
C THR A 155 -8.02 10.38 24.60
N LEU A 156 -7.66 9.16 24.19
CA LEU A 156 -8.03 8.60 22.89
C LEU A 156 -9.45 8.03 22.84
N GLY A 157 -10.20 8.05 23.95
CA GLY A 157 -11.55 7.48 24.04
C GLY A 157 -11.59 5.96 23.90
N ILE A 158 -10.49 5.27 24.26
CA ILE A 158 -10.34 3.81 24.12
C ILE A 158 -10.72 3.08 25.42
N ALA A 159 -10.49 3.70 26.59
CA ALA A 159 -10.84 3.13 27.89
C ALA A 159 -12.00 3.92 28.53
N GLN A 160 -13.02 3.23 29.04
CA GLN A 160 -14.05 3.77 29.94
C GLN A 160 -13.90 3.14 31.33
N PHE A 161 -14.10 3.95 32.38
CA PHE A 161 -14.08 3.45 33.75
C PHE A 161 -15.32 2.58 34.04
N SER A 162 -15.10 1.43 34.66
CA SER A 162 -16.11 0.65 35.37
C SER A 162 -15.91 0.89 36.86
N GLU A 163 -16.98 1.21 37.59
CA GLU A 163 -16.95 1.51 39.03
C GLU A 163 -16.53 0.31 39.92
N ALA A 164 -16.33 -0.89 39.34
CA ALA A 164 -16.04 -2.11 40.09
C ALA A 164 -14.55 -2.42 40.28
N GLY A 165 -13.61 -1.58 39.82
CA GLY A 165 -12.16 -1.84 39.99
C GLY A 165 -11.59 -2.98 39.13
N ASP A 166 -12.44 -3.77 38.48
CA ASP A 166 -12.06 -4.72 37.43
C ASP A 166 -12.22 -4.06 36.06
N TYR A 167 -11.08 -3.90 35.38
CA TYR A 167 -10.98 -3.26 34.07
C TYR A 167 -11.09 -4.31 32.97
N VAL A 168 -12.19 -4.26 32.21
CA VAL A 168 -12.32 -4.99 30.96
C VAL A 168 -11.77 -4.11 29.85
N ILE A 169 -10.54 -4.37 29.39
CA ILE A 169 -10.09 -3.87 28.09
C ILE A 169 -10.88 -4.66 27.05
N PRO A 170 -11.73 -4.04 26.21
CA PRO A 170 -12.33 -4.74 25.09
C PRO A 170 -11.22 -5.09 24.10
N GLU A 171 -10.67 -6.30 24.21
CA GLU A 171 -9.50 -6.80 23.45
C GLU A 171 -9.68 -6.65 21.92
N GLU A 172 -10.91 -6.60 21.42
CA GLU A 172 -11.18 -6.50 19.98
C GLU A 172 -11.19 -5.07 19.40
N HIS A 173 -11.25 -4.00 20.19
CA HIS A 173 -11.56 -2.67 19.63
C HIS A 173 -10.37 -1.75 19.31
N SER A 174 -9.17 -1.99 19.85
CA SER A 174 -8.05 -1.05 19.73
C SER A 174 -7.16 -1.30 18.50
N GLN A 175 -6.67 -2.53 18.31
CA GLN A 175 -5.86 -2.90 17.13
C GLN A 175 -6.69 -2.90 15.86
N GLN A 176 -7.92 -3.42 15.93
CA GLN A 176 -8.84 -3.45 14.81
C GLN A 176 -9.19 -2.04 14.32
N LYS A 177 -9.32 -1.03 15.21
CA LYS A 177 -9.70 0.34 14.82
C LYS A 177 -8.54 1.15 14.23
N LYS A 178 -7.29 0.91 14.65
CA LYS A 178 -6.09 1.56 14.09
C LYS A 178 -5.69 0.96 12.74
N GLU A 179 -5.77 -0.37 12.60
CA GLU A 179 -5.64 -1.04 11.30
C GLU A 179 -6.81 -0.69 10.37
N ARG A 180 -8.03 -0.53 10.90
CA ARG A 180 -9.19 -0.02 10.14
C ARG A 180 -9.01 1.43 9.73
N TYR A 181 -8.48 2.32 10.56
CA TYR A 181 -8.22 3.71 10.17
C TYR A 181 -7.11 3.83 9.12
N MET A 182 -5.99 3.13 9.29
CA MET A 182 -4.89 3.12 8.31
C MET A 182 -5.28 2.39 7.01
N SER A 183 -6.07 1.32 7.08
CA SER A 183 -6.63 0.67 5.89
C SER A 183 -7.77 1.46 5.25
N ILE A 184 -8.46 2.37 5.97
CA ILE A 184 -9.43 3.30 5.37
C ILE A 184 -8.70 4.45 4.65
N LEU A 185 -7.69 5.06 5.28
CA LEU A 185 -6.91 6.19 4.74
C LEU A 185 -5.96 5.77 3.60
N PHE A 186 -5.33 4.60 3.72
CA PHE A 186 -4.44 4.03 2.72
C PHE A 186 -5.00 2.72 2.16
N ASN A 187 -6.31 2.65 1.89
CA ASN A 187 -6.79 1.60 1.00
C ASN A 187 -6.25 1.93 -0.39
N PRO A 188 -5.31 1.15 -0.97
CA PRO A 188 -4.82 1.43 -2.32
C PRO A 188 -5.97 1.46 -3.34
N GLN A 189 -7.07 0.75 -3.07
CA GLN A 189 -8.28 0.80 -3.89
C GLN A 189 -9.06 2.12 -3.73
N ASN A 190 -9.15 2.68 -2.52
CA ASN A 190 -9.81 3.98 -2.32
C ASN A 190 -8.95 5.13 -2.87
N LEU A 191 -7.62 5.04 -2.75
CA LEU A 191 -6.72 6.02 -3.33
C LEU A 191 -6.76 5.98 -4.87
N ALA A 192 -6.71 4.78 -5.47
CA ALA A 192 -6.92 4.61 -6.91
C ALA A 192 -8.30 5.13 -7.36
N ARG A 193 -9.35 4.82 -6.59
CA ARG A 193 -10.72 5.33 -6.84
C ARG A 193 -10.80 6.86 -6.81
N ASN A 194 -10.22 7.49 -5.79
CA ASN A 194 -10.31 8.95 -5.63
C ASN A 194 -9.45 9.67 -6.67
N SER A 195 -8.28 9.13 -7.01
CA SER A 195 -7.46 9.66 -8.12
C SER A 195 -8.19 9.53 -9.46
N LEU A 196 -8.80 8.38 -9.77
CA LEU A 196 -9.60 8.21 -10.99
C LEU A 196 -10.74 9.23 -11.10
N ARG A 197 -11.45 9.50 -10.00
CA ARG A 197 -12.52 10.51 -9.95
C ARG A 197 -11.98 11.93 -10.17
N ALA A 198 -10.94 12.31 -9.44
CA ALA A 198 -10.34 13.62 -9.57
C ALA A 198 -9.87 13.87 -11.01
N MET A 199 -9.21 12.87 -11.59
CA MET A 199 -8.69 12.92 -12.94
C MET A 199 -9.81 12.97 -14.02
N MET A 200 -10.90 12.21 -13.86
CA MET A 200 -12.08 12.31 -14.73
C MET A 200 -12.75 13.68 -14.63
N SER A 201 -12.87 14.24 -13.42
CA SER A 201 -13.37 15.61 -13.22
C SER A 201 -12.46 16.64 -13.88
N THR A 202 -11.13 16.46 -13.82
CA THR A 202 -10.17 17.32 -14.52
C THR A 202 -10.37 17.27 -16.03
N TYR A 203 -10.51 16.08 -16.62
CA TYR A 203 -10.80 15.93 -18.05
C TYR A 203 -12.10 16.65 -18.45
N LEU A 204 -13.20 16.41 -17.73
CA LEU A 204 -14.49 17.02 -18.04
C LEU A 204 -14.44 18.55 -17.90
N LEU A 205 -13.72 19.05 -16.89
CA LEU A 205 -13.51 20.48 -16.70
C LEU A 205 -12.73 21.10 -17.87
N LEU A 206 -11.64 20.45 -18.31
CA LEU A 206 -10.84 20.94 -19.44
C LEU A 206 -11.63 20.96 -20.75
N LEU A 207 -12.37 19.87 -21.04
CA LEU A 207 -13.23 19.78 -22.22
C LEU A 207 -14.35 20.84 -22.21
N PHE A 208 -14.98 21.04 -21.05
CA PHE A 208 -16.01 22.05 -20.90
C PHE A 208 -15.47 23.46 -21.06
N LEU A 209 -14.29 23.73 -20.49
CA LEU A 209 -13.63 25.03 -20.63
C LEU A 209 -13.21 25.30 -22.09
N SER A 210 -12.66 24.31 -22.80
CA SER A 210 -12.34 24.46 -24.23
C SER A 210 -13.59 24.77 -25.06
N LEU A 211 -14.71 24.09 -24.78
CA LEU A 211 -15.97 24.33 -25.48
C LEU A 211 -16.53 25.73 -25.20
N ILE A 212 -16.52 26.20 -23.95
CA ILE A 212 -16.97 27.56 -23.60
C ILE A 212 -16.12 28.61 -24.31
N ILE A 213 -14.79 28.46 -24.29
CA ILE A 213 -13.90 29.45 -24.88
C ILE A 213 -14.09 29.50 -26.40
N ALA A 214 -14.18 28.35 -27.06
CA ALA A 214 -14.44 28.28 -28.50
C ALA A 214 -15.82 28.88 -28.85
N ALA A 215 -16.88 28.51 -28.13
CA ALA A 215 -18.23 29.00 -28.41
C ALA A 215 -18.34 30.54 -28.29
N ASN A 216 -17.69 31.13 -27.27
CA ASN A 216 -17.79 32.57 -27.02
C ASN A 216 -16.88 33.42 -27.91
N ILE A 217 -15.72 32.91 -28.35
CA ILE A 217 -14.73 33.71 -29.08
C ILE A 217 -14.87 33.51 -30.60
N THR A 218 -15.03 32.27 -31.06
CA THR A 218 -15.03 31.94 -32.50
C THR A 218 -16.42 31.57 -33.03
N GLY A 219 -17.42 31.49 -32.15
CA GLY A 219 -18.77 31.08 -32.53
C GLY A 219 -18.89 29.57 -32.77
N PHE A 220 -18.01 28.77 -32.15
CA PHE A 220 -18.04 27.32 -32.24
C PHE A 220 -19.42 26.75 -31.89
N ASN A 221 -19.91 25.82 -32.73
CA ASN A 221 -21.21 25.16 -32.57
C ASN A 221 -21.08 23.66 -32.78
N ILE A 222 -21.50 22.87 -31.79
CA ILE A 222 -21.43 21.40 -31.77
C ILE A 222 -22.20 20.72 -32.91
N THR A 223 -23.16 21.39 -33.53
CA THR A 223 -23.90 20.83 -34.67
C THR A 223 -23.14 20.99 -35.99
N LEU A 224 -22.24 21.98 -36.06
CA LEU A 224 -21.52 22.36 -37.27
C LEU A 224 -20.04 21.94 -37.24
N HIS A 225 -19.46 21.83 -36.04
CA HIS A 225 -18.03 21.58 -35.84
C HIS A 225 -17.80 20.27 -35.10
N ALA A 226 -16.84 19.50 -35.59
CA ALA A 226 -16.41 18.22 -35.04
C ALA A 226 -15.79 18.39 -33.65
N ILE A 227 -15.64 17.32 -32.89
CA ILE A 227 -14.96 17.42 -31.58
C ILE A 227 -13.49 17.76 -31.78
N SER A 228 -12.86 17.18 -32.81
CA SER A 228 -11.47 17.42 -33.20
C SER A 228 -11.17 18.89 -33.49
N ASP A 229 -12.16 19.67 -33.91
CA ASP A 229 -12.02 21.10 -34.21
C ASP A 229 -11.66 21.93 -32.97
N LEU A 230 -11.88 21.41 -31.76
CA LEU A 230 -11.39 22.02 -30.52
C LEU A 230 -9.86 22.01 -30.42
N GLY A 231 -9.18 21.12 -31.15
CA GLY A 231 -7.72 21.05 -31.27
C GLY A 231 -7.15 21.84 -32.44
N ASN A 232 -7.95 22.68 -33.11
CA ASN A 232 -7.54 23.51 -34.23
C ASN A 232 -7.39 24.97 -33.79
N SER A 233 -6.18 25.52 -33.95
CA SER A 233 -5.85 26.91 -33.58
C SER A 233 -6.65 27.98 -34.33
N LEU A 234 -7.20 27.67 -35.51
CA LEU A 234 -8.06 28.58 -36.28
C LEU A 234 -9.47 28.69 -35.68
N LEU A 235 -9.96 27.61 -35.07
CA LEU A 235 -11.32 27.53 -34.52
C LEU A 235 -11.36 27.69 -33.01
N THR A 236 -10.23 27.49 -32.33
CA THR A 236 -10.14 27.55 -30.87
C THR A 236 -8.89 28.34 -30.45
N PRO A 237 -9.02 29.43 -29.67
CA PRO A 237 -7.87 30.25 -29.25
C PRO A 237 -6.87 29.54 -28.32
N VAL A 238 -7.31 28.44 -27.69
CA VAL A 238 -6.54 27.68 -26.69
C VAL A 238 -6.64 26.16 -26.96
N PRO A 239 -6.20 25.69 -28.15
CA PRO A 239 -6.40 24.30 -28.58
C PRO A 239 -5.68 23.30 -27.65
N PHE A 240 -4.60 23.74 -27.00
CA PHE A 240 -3.86 22.94 -26.03
C PHE A 240 -4.71 22.45 -24.84
N LEU A 241 -5.81 23.13 -24.49
CA LEU A 241 -6.71 22.66 -23.42
C LEU A 241 -7.39 21.36 -23.81
N PHE A 242 -7.88 21.28 -25.04
CA PHE A 242 -8.51 20.07 -25.58
C PHE A 242 -7.47 18.95 -25.76
N ASP A 243 -6.30 19.27 -26.30
CA ASP A 243 -5.21 18.32 -26.48
C ASP A 243 -4.76 17.70 -25.14
N THR A 244 -4.62 18.55 -24.12
CA THR A 244 -4.29 18.13 -22.75
C THR A 244 -5.41 17.28 -22.17
N ALA A 245 -6.68 17.64 -22.39
CA ALA A 245 -7.82 16.85 -21.95
C ALA A 245 -7.78 15.44 -22.55
N CYS A 246 -7.50 15.31 -23.85
CA CYS A 246 -7.37 14.01 -24.53
C CYS A 246 -6.20 13.19 -24.00
N GLY A 247 -5.02 13.80 -23.84
CA GLY A 247 -3.84 13.14 -23.28
C GLY A 247 -4.08 12.62 -21.85
N VAL A 248 -4.65 13.47 -20.99
CA VAL A 248 -5.00 13.12 -19.61
C VAL A 248 -6.03 11.99 -19.58
N ALA A 249 -7.14 12.12 -20.31
CA ALA A 249 -8.19 11.10 -20.36
C ALA A 249 -7.72 9.75 -20.88
N GLY A 250 -6.89 9.73 -21.94
CA GLY A 250 -6.31 8.50 -22.46
C GLY A 250 -5.39 7.83 -21.43
N ALA A 251 -4.53 8.61 -20.76
CA ALA A 251 -3.64 8.11 -19.71
C ALA A 251 -4.40 7.56 -18.50
N ILE A 252 -5.54 8.15 -18.13
CA ILE A 252 -6.42 7.71 -17.02
C ILE A 252 -7.18 6.43 -17.37
N THR A 253 -7.62 6.31 -18.63
CA THR A 253 -8.43 5.20 -19.09
C THR A 253 -7.70 3.87 -18.94
N ILE A 254 -6.38 3.85 -19.14
CA ILE A 254 -5.57 2.63 -19.04
C ILE A 254 -5.64 2.01 -17.63
N PRO A 255 -5.21 2.69 -16.54
CA PRO A 255 -5.32 2.14 -15.19
C PRO A 255 -6.78 1.93 -14.76
N PHE A 256 -7.72 2.75 -15.25
CA PHE A 256 -9.15 2.52 -15.04
C PHE A 256 -9.62 1.18 -15.62
N SER A 257 -9.21 0.85 -16.84
CA SER A 257 -9.57 -0.39 -17.51
C SER A 257 -9.03 -1.61 -16.74
N PHE A 258 -7.81 -1.52 -16.19
CA PHE A 258 -7.26 -2.55 -15.31
C PHE A 258 -8.10 -2.73 -14.03
N TYR A 259 -8.52 -1.62 -13.42
CA TYR A 259 -9.35 -1.64 -12.23
C TYR A 259 -10.71 -2.31 -12.51
N ILE A 260 -11.44 -1.90 -13.55
CA ILE A 260 -12.73 -2.49 -13.92
C ILE A 260 -12.59 -3.96 -14.27
N SER A 261 -11.57 -4.32 -15.05
CA SER A 261 -11.33 -5.72 -15.44
C SER A 261 -11.14 -6.62 -14.23
N ARG A 262 -10.42 -6.13 -13.20
CA ARG A 262 -10.22 -6.84 -11.93
C ARG A 262 -11.50 -6.93 -11.10
N VAL A 263 -12.32 -5.87 -11.06
CA VAL A 263 -13.59 -5.87 -10.31
C VAL A 263 -14.58 -6.86 -10.92
N ILE A 264 -14.73 -6.84 -12.24
CA ILE A 264 -15.63 -7.75 -12.97
C ILE A 264 -15.11 -9.19 -12.91
N GLY A 265 -13.82 -9.39 -13.16
CA GLY A 265 -13.20 -10.72 -13.25
C GLY A 265 -13.00 -11.45 -11.92
N LYS A 266 -13.34 -10.83 -10.78
CA LYS A 266 -13.33 -11.49 -9.46
C LYS A 266 -14.44 -12.52 -9.28
N LYS A 267 -15.50 -12.45 -10.10
CA LYS A 267 -16.57 -13.47 -10.07
C LYS A 267 -16.03 -14.71 -10.78
N ASP A 268 -16.04 -15.87 -10.13
CA ASP A 268 -15.49 -17.16 -10.62
C ASP A 268 -16.21 -17.75 -11.85
N ILE A 269 -16.84 -16.90 -12.67
CA ILE A 269 -17.53 -17.28 -13.90
C ILE A 269 -16.56 -17.05 -15.06
N THR A 270 -16.12 -18.13 -15.71
CA THR A 270 -15.16 -18.11 -16.83
C THR A 270 -15.52 -17.10 -17.92
N ARG A 271 -16.81 -16.93 -18.22
CA ARG A 271 -17.31 -15.94 -19.19
C ARG A 271 -16.98 -14.50 -18.80
N ASP A 272 -17.26 -14.12 -17.55
CA ASP A 272 -17.05 -12.75 -17.06
C ASP A 272 -15.57 -12.37 -17.15
N ARG A 273 -14.68 -13.31 -16.82
CA ARG A 273 -13.23 -13.15 -16.95
C ARG A 273 -12.78 -12.91 -18.39
N ILE A 274 -13.31 -13.67 -19.36
CA ILE A 274 -12.95 -13.47 -20.78
C ILE A 274 -13.44 -12.11 -21.26
N THR A 275 -14.70 -11.76 -20.96
CA THR A 275 -15.26 -10.46 -21.36
C THR A 275 -14.52 -9.29 -20.69
N SER A 276 -14.09 -9.44 -19.43
CA SER A 276 -13.35 -8.38 -18.74
C SER A 276 -11.92 -8.21 -19.26
N GLN A 277 -11.30 -9.28 -19.77
CA GLN A 277 -9.98 -9.21 -20.42
C GLN A 277 -10.06 -8.57 -21.82
N LEU A 278 -11.10 -8.90 -22.59
CA LEU A 278 -11.34 -8.24 -23.88
C LEU A 278 -11.66 -6.75 -23.69
N GLY A 279 -12.51 -6.42 -22.72
CA GLY A 279 -12.79 -5.02 -22.35
C GLY A 279 -11.53 -4.27 -21.92
N LEU A 280 -10.65 -4.90 -21.13
CA LEU A 280 -9.34 -4.33 -20.78
C LEU A 280 -8.49 -4.02 -22.01
N LEU A 281 -8.34 -4.99 -22.91
CA LEU A 281 -7.54 -4.81 -24.12
C LEU A 281 -8.08 -3.66 -24.98
N CYS A 282 -9.39 -3.63 -25.22
CA CYS A 282 -10.05 -2.56 -25.96
C CYS A 282 -9.91 -1.20 -25.26
N GLY A 283 -10.00 -1.16 -23.93
CA GLY A 283 -9.82 0.05 -23.14
C GLY A 283 -8.38 0.60 -23.21
N ILE A 284 -7.37 -0.27 -23.23
CA ILE A 284 -5.98 0.13 -23.45
C ILE A 284 -5.79 0.70 -24.86
N ILE A 285 -6.31 0.02 -25.88
CA ILE A 285 -6.24 0.47 -27.28
C ILE A 285 -6.94 1.83 -27.43
N GLY A 286 -8.15 1.98 -26.88
CA GLY A 286 -8.90 3.23 -26.89
C GLY A 286 -8.17 4.36 -26.17
N GLY A 287 -7.60 4.07 -24.99
CA GLY A 287 -6.79 5.03 -24.23
C GLY A 287 -5.55 5.51 -25.00
N LEU A 288 -4.82 4.60 -25.66
CA LEU A 288 -3.67 4.95 -26.50
C LEU A 288 -4.08 5.76 -27.73
N GLY A 289 -5.18 5.39 -28.40
CA GLY A 289 -5.74 6.17 -29.50
C GLY A 289 -6.09 7.60 -29.08
N TYR A 290 -6.70 7.75 -27.90
CA TYR A 290 -7.12 9.06 -27.39
C TYR A 290 -5.95 9.93 -26.93
N MET A 291 -4.89 9.32 -26.38
CA MET A 291 -3.61 10.03 -26.20
C MET A 291 -3.04 10.49 -27.55
N GLY A 292 -3.13 9.63 -28.57
CA GLY A 292 -2.75 9.95 -29.95
C GLY A 292 -3.51 11.16 -30.49
N VAL A 293 -4.83 11.26 -30.27
CA VAL A 293 -5.65 12.42 -30.67
C VAL A 293 -5.13 13.73 -30.06
N GLY A 294 -4.72 13.73 -28.79
CA GLY A 294 -4.16 14.92 -28.15
C GLY A 294 -2.75 15.28 -28.62
N ILE A 295 -1.91 14.27 -28.88
CA ILE A 295 -0.54 14.48 -29.39
C ILE A 295 -0.58 15.00 -30.83
N PHE A 296 -1.30 14.27 -31.69
CA PHE A 296 -1.51 14.55 -33.10
C PHE A 296 -2.82 15.31 -33.28
N SER A 297 -2.94 16.50 -32.66
CA SER A 297 -4.09 17.39 -32.85
C SER A 297 -4.22 17.81 -34.32
N LEU A 298 -5.31 18.48 -34.73
CA LEU A 298 -5.47 18.91 -36.12
C LEU A 298 -4.34 19.84 -36.59
N ASP A 299 -3.78 20.67 -35.70
CA ASP A 299 -2.61 21.49 -36.02
C ASP A 299 -1.30 20.66 -36.19
N ARG A 300 -1.29 19.39 -35.76
CA ARG A 300 -0.12 18.49 -35.69
C ARG A 300 -0.44 17.10 -36.25
N SER A 301 -1.38 17.01 -37.17
CA SER A 301 -2.07 15.79 -37.60
C SER A 301 -1.29 14.92 -38.59
N GLY A 302 -0.14 15.40 -39.06
CA GLY A 302 0.64 14.79 -40.12
C GLY A 302 0.13 15.15 -41.52
N PRO A 303 0.62 14.46 -42.58
CA PRO A 303 0.13 14.69 -43.94
C PRO A 303 -1.37 14.36 -44.04
N GLU A 304 -2.16 15.27 -44.60
CA GLU A 304 -3.61 15.10 -44.88
C GLU A 304 -4.42 14.60 -43.65
N ASP A 305 -4.04 15.03 -42.45
CA ASP A 305 -4.68 14.63 -41.19
C ASP A 305 -4.70 13.11 -40.89
N ILE A 306 -3.91 12.32 -41.62
CA ILE A 306 -3.97 10.85 -41.59
C ILE A 306 -3.70 10.30 -40.19
N ILE A 307 -2.70 10.83 -39.47
CA ILE A 307 -2.30 10.31 -38.15
C ILE A 307 -3.37 10.64 -37.10
N HIS A 308 -3.94 11.84 -37.18
CA HIS A 308 -5.07 12.24 -36.33
C HIS A 308 -6.27 11.33 -36.56
N ASN A 309 -6.66 11.12 -37.82
CA ASN A 309 -7.81 10.31 -38.19
C ASN A 309 -7.65 8.84 -37.75
N ILE A 310 -6.47 8.25 -37.94
CA ILE A 310 -6.17 6.90 -37.44
C ILE A 310 -6.29 6.86 -35.92
N SER A 311 -5.74 7.85 -35.21
CA SER A 311 -5.80 7.92 -33.75
C SER A 311 -7.23 8.04 -33.24
N ALA A 312 -8.06 8.87 -33.90
CA ALA A 312 -9.48 9.04 -33.59
C ALA A 312 -10.27 7.73 -33.82
N VAL A 313 -10.05 7.05 -34.95
CA VAL A 313 -10.67 5.75 -35.23
C VAL A 313 -10.28 4.72 -34.18
N ILE A 314 -9.00 4.63 -33.82
CA ILE A 314 -8.52 3.72 -32.77
C ILE A 314 -9.18 4.06 -31.42
N ALA A 315 -9.26 5.34 -31.06
CA ALA A 315 -9.88 5.80 -29.82
C ALA A 315 -11.35 5.39 -29.74
N PHE A 316 -12.17 5.82 -30.69
CA PHE A 316 -13.61 5.54 -30.68
C PHE A 316 -13.91 4.05 -30.77
N THR A 317 -13.21 3.32 -31.64
CA THR A 317 -13.38 1.86 -31.75
C THR A 317 -13.01 1.17 -30.44
N GLY A 318 -11.84 1.48 -29.88
CA GLY A 318 -11.40 0.92 -28.61
C GLY A 318 -12.37 1.18 -27.46
N PHE A 319 -12.88 2.41 -27.33
CA PHE A 319 -13.84 2.76 -26.29
C PHE A 319 -15.21 2.11 -26.47
N VAL A 320 -15.76 2.09 -27.69
CA VAL A 320 -17.05 1.45 -27.99
C VAL A 320 -16.99 -0.04 -27.65
N PHE A 321 -15.93 -0.74 -28.08
CA PHE A 321 -15.78 -2.16 -27.77
C PHE A 321 -15.44 -2.41 -26.29
N CYS A 322 -14.70 -1.51 -25.63
CA CYS A 322 -14.47 -1.57 -24.19
C CYS A 322 -15.81 -1.56 -23.42
N ILE A 323 -16.68 -0.60 -23.72
CA ILE A 323 -18.02 -0.49 -23.11
C ILE A 323 -18.87 -1.71 -23.47
N PHE A 324 -18.84 -2.16 -24.73
CA PHE A 324 -19.55 -3.35 -25.17
C PHE A 324 -19.20 -4.56 -24.29
N PHE A 325 -17.91 -4.85 -24.12
CA PHE A 325 -17.47 -6.02 -23.36
C PHE A 325 -17.74 -5.88 -21.86
N PHE A 326 -17.53 -4.69 -21.26
CA PHE A 326 -17.85 -4.48 -19.85
C PHE A 326 -19.36 -4.43 -19.56
N SER A 327 -20.19 -4.17 -20.55
CA SER A 327 -21.65 -4.18 -20.45
C SER A 327 -22.26 -5.59 -20.51
N ILE A 328 -21.56 -6.60 -21.05
CA ILE A 328 -22.07 -7.97 -21.14
C ILE A 328 -22.37 -8.56 -19.74
N PRO A 329 -21.47 -8.52 -18.74
CA PRO A 329 -21.79 -8.99 -17.39
C PRO A 329 -22.96 -8.24 -16.73
N ALA A 330 -23.11 -6.93 -17.02
CA ALA A 330 -24.21 -6.12 -16.53
C ALA A 330 -25.56 -6.52 -17.14
N LEU A 331 -25.58 -6.84 -18.44
CA LEU A 331 -26.74 -7.34 -19.18
C LEU A 331 -27.29 -8.65 -18.59
N LEU A 332 -26.41 -9.51 -18.11
CA LEU A 332 -26.76 -10.82 -17.55
C LEU A 332 -27.18 -10.74 -16.07
N HIS A 333 -27.09 -9.56 -15.47
CA HIS A 333 -27.42 -9.38 -14.06
C HIS A 333 -28.94 -9.43 -13.84
N HIS A 334 -29.38 -10.06 -12.74
CA HIS A 334 -30.80 -10.14 -12.38
C HIS A 334 -31.44 -8.79 -11.99
N HIS A 335 -30.64 -7.75 -11.73
CA HIS A 335 -31.16 -6.48 -11.22
C HIS A 335 -31.48 -5.55 -12.38
N LEU A 336 -32.75 -5.15 -12.52
CA LEU A 336 -33.27 -4.44 -13.69
C LEU A 336 -32.45 -3.18 -14.07
N PRO A 337 -32.11 -2.27 -13.15
CA PRO A 337 -31.23 -1.13 -13.47
C PRO A 337 -29.86 -1.51 -14.07
N ARG A 338 -29.24 -2.60 -13.60
CA ARG A 338 -27.93 -3.04 -14.14
C ARG A 338 -28.10 -3.67 -15.51
N LYS A 339 -29.18 -4.43 -15.70
CA LYS A 339 -29.53 -5.01 -17.00
C LYS A 339 -29.81 -3.92 -18.04
N LEU A 340 -30.60 -2.91 -17.69
CA LEU A 340 -30.89 -1.77 -18.57
C LEU A 340 -29.61 -1.02 -18.94
N PHE A 341 -28.71 -0.81 -17.97
CA PHE A 341 -27.41 -0.21 -18.24
C PHE A 341 -26.54 -1.07 -19.18
N GLY A 342 -26.57 -2.40 -19.03
CA GLY A 342 -25.89 -3.30 -19.96
C GLY A 342 -26.47 -3.25 -21.37
N VAL A 343 -27.81 -3.19 -21.50
CA VAL A 343 -28.49 -3.03 -22.80
C VAL A 343 -28.12 -1.69 -23.44
N SER A 344 -28.20 -0.58 -22.69
CA SER A 344 -27.88 0.75 -23.21
C SER A 344 -26.40 0.88 -23.59
N GLY A 345 -25.51 0.28 -22.80
CA GLY A 345 -24.06 0.32 -23.05
C GLY A 345 -23.64 -0.47 -24.29
N ILE A 346 -24.38 -1.51 -24.65
CA ILE A 346 -24.15 -2.25 -25.90
C ILE A 346 -24.80 -1.51 -27.08
N GLY A 347 -26.08 -1.15 -26.95
CA GLY A 347 -26.87 -0.65 -28.07
C GLY A 347 -26.50 0.78 -28.49
N ILE A 348 -26.45 1.72 -27.55
CA ILE A 348 -26.36 3.16 -27.87
C ILE A 348 -24.99 3.52 -28.48
N PRO A 349 -23.84 3.21 -27.85
CA PRO A 349 -22.53 3.56 -28.42
C PRO A 349 -22.27 2.87 -29.76
N LEU A 350 -22.68 1.60 -29.91
CA LEU A 350 -22.49 0.86 -31.15
C LEU A 350 -23.34 1.44 -32.29
N LEU A 351 -24.61 1.76 -32.04
CA LEU A 351 -25.47 2.39 -33.03
C LEU A 351 -24.91 3.75 -33.45
N LEU A 352 -24.52 4.60 -32.49
CA LEU A 352 -23.95 5.91 -32.79
C LEU A 352 -22.64 5.78 -33.56
N TYR A 353 -21.77 4.82 -33.21
CA TYR A 353 -20.54 4.55 -33.95
C TYR A 353 -20.80 4.19 -35.42
N LEU A 354 -21.77 3.31 -35.68
CA LEU A 354 -22.17 2.95 -37.04
C LEU A 354 -22.77 4.15 -37.79
N CYS A 355 -23.64 4.93 -37.13
CA CYS A 355 -24.21 6.14 -37.71
C CYS A 355 -23.13 7.19 -38.04
N THR A 356 -22.15 7.41 -37.16
CA THR A 356 -21.03 8.32 -37.42
C THR A 356 -20.24 7.89 -38.66
N GLY A 357 -19.99 6.58 -38.82
CA GLY A 357 -19.31 6.06 -40.02
C GLY A 357 -20.11 6.21 -41.32
N ILE A 358 -21.44 6.21 -41.26
CA ILE A 358 -22.30 6.34 -42.45
C ILE A 358 -22.55 7.81 -42.82
N PHE A 359 -22.87 8.64 -41.83
CA PHE A 359 -23.34 10.00 -42.07
C PHE A 359 -22.26 11.07 -41.92
N ALA A 360 -21.11 10.74 -41.30
CA ALA A 360 -19.98 11.66 -41.08
C ALA A 360 -20.39 13.04 -40.53
N SER A 361 -21.42 13.08 -39.66
CA SER A 361 -21.96 14.32 -39.11
C SER A 361 -21.24 14.71 -37.82
N PRO A 362 -20.80 15.98 -37.65
CA PRO A 362 -20.21 16.45 -36.40
C PRO A 362 -21.06 16.18 -35.17
N LEU A 363 -22.37 16.38 -35.27
CA LEU A 363 -23.31 16.11 -34.18
C LEU A 363 -23.28 14.65 -33.72
N LEU A 364 -23.13 13.70 -34.65
CA LEU A 364 -23.06 12.27 -34.32
C LEU A 364 -21.76 11.92 -33.60
N GLU A 365 -20.65 12.60 -33.92
CA GLU A 365 -19.39 12.46 -33.20
C GLU A 365 -19.54 12.91 -31.73
N TRP A 366 -20.18 14.07 -31.52
CA TRP A 366 -20.52 14.58 -30.17
C TRP A 366 -21.41 13.61 -29.40
N LEU A 367 -22.49 13.12 -30.03
CA LEU A 367 -23.39 12.15 -29.40
C LEU A 367 -22.67 10.84 -29.07
N LEU A 368 -21.76 10.38 -29.94
CA LEU A 368 -20.94 9.21 -29.69
C LEU A 368 -20.04 9.43 -28.46
N LEU A 369 -19.32 10.55 -28.38
CA LEU A 369 -18.52 10.90 -27.21
C LEU A 369 -19.37 10.93 -25.93
N PHE A 370 -20.51 11.61 -25.95
CA PHE A 370 -21.39 11.67 -24.78
C PHE A 370 -21.92 10.28 -24.39
N SER A 371 -22.21 9.42 -25.35
CA SER A 371 -22.62 8.04 -25.06
C SER A 371 -21.50 7.23 -24.40
N ILE A 372 -20.25 7.45 -24.79
CA ILE A 372 -19.07 6.82 -24.18
C ILE A 372 -18.90 7.31 -22.74
N LEU A 373 -18.94 8.63 -22.53
CA LEU A 373 -18.83 9.24 -21.20
C LEU A 373 -19.97 8.80 -20.28
N PHE A 374 -21.20 8.74 -20.80
CA PHE A 374 -22.38 8.30 -20.05
C PHE A 374 -22.25 6.86 -19.55
N HIS A 375 -21.44 5.99 -20.17
CA HIS A 375 -21.24 4.63 -19.68
C HIS A 375 -19.94 4.50 -18.85
N ILE A 376 -18.85 5.18 -19.23
CA ILE A 376 -17.59 5.14 -18.49
C ILE A 376 -17.72 5.79 -17.09
N VAL A 377 -18.46 6.90 -16.97
CA VAL A 377 -18.60 7.61 -15.69
C VAL A 377 -19.43 6.79 -14.69
N PRO A 378 -20.64 6.28 -14.98
CA PRO A 378 -21.36 5.40 -14.05
C PRO A 378 -20.64 4.09 -13.78
N LEU A 379 -19.92 3.50 -14.75
CA LEU A 379 -19.06 2.33 -14.48
C LEU A 379 -17.99 2.67 -13.43
N ASN A 380 -17.41 3.88 -13.48
CA ASN A 380 -16.52 4.40 -12.43
C ASN A 380 -17.21 4.52 -11.06
N TYR A 381 -18.51 4.75 -10.97
CA TYR A 381 -19.22 4.89 -9.68
C TYR A 381 -19.84 3.57 -9.19
N TRP A 382 -20.31 2.70 -10.08
CA TRP A 382 -20.96 1.42 -9.75
C TRP A 382 -19.99 0.27 -9.46
N SER A 383 -18.85 0.21 -10.16
CA SER A 383 -17.77 -0.72 -9.80
C SER A 383 -17.17 -0.43 -8.42
N VAL A 384 -17.48 0.76 -7.91
CA VAL A 384 -16.88 1.41 -6.76
C VAL A 384 -17.81 1.41 -5.53
N SER A 385 -19.07 0.98 -5.70
CA SER A 385 -20.08 0.81 -4.64
C SER A 385 -20.39 -0.66 -4.32
N GLN A 386 -19.73 -1.60 -4.99
CA GLN A 386 -19.65 -3.03 -4.64
C GLN A 386 -18.31 -3.30 -3.98
#